data_AF-A0A957PLP0-F1
#
_entry.id   AF-A0A957PLP0-F1
#
_cell.length_a   1.000
_cell.length_b   1.000
_cell.length_c   1.000
_cell.angle_alpha   90.00
_cell.angle_beta   90.00
_cell.angle_gamma   90.00
#
_symmetry.space_group_name_H-M   'P 1'
#
loop_
_entity.id
_entity.type
_entity.pdbx_description
1 polymer ?
#
loop_
_entity_poly.entity_id
_entity_poly.type
_entity_poly.pdbx_seq_one_letter_code
_entity_poly.pdbx_strand_id
1 'polypeptide(L)'
;PTATASHTPTATPTDTATPSPTATPTATDTATPLPTETPTPPGLSAVTPDIPPDQPGFVTGSVAASNTNLRGGPSVDYVIVGQPALDDAVDYFGITEAGDWVLLRINQPGSPYDGVVGWMAVTLLRWNTDLSVLPLFRADGSPVTAFTPTPTLSPAQADALPTAELIVPALAPLPATSIPPAPDITERLVTLGGDQIPANPLTPLTATASDGSTMRLRLDAAVVEIWSGLLGDAPGTWQPASGELLWPGTQAYVAVAAGGGGTDEVIVNRIRIIQPPVQERSQLISLPILAEAVQSETIMALLGSREQQGVYVLESEGTLKQLLVAEQDAAWQNEEDNATLLLHTPARASGLNSFSWVREDGTGLLVYARPFFNIQGAVGDAQGDLWWIETPQVNMDRWMLWHYDGQISRIELYMQGDSALFTQNGGQRSPVTPVLLAVKTGDDYSLLVDTIETTSQQLYSGLYQLTMRRQPPGDDRSANALVTAVTQLLPPAAYRGPLRVSPDGAMLAYFDYDPSHPSLTSGFIAPANQLKLLMLAGEKAGTTQVVYETETRFEFL
;
A
#
# COMPACT_ATOMS: atom_id res chain seq x y z
N PRO A 1 69.47 42.06 30.66
CA PRO A 1 69.56 43.37 31.34
C PRO A 1 69.04 44.49 30.44
N THR A 2 68.28 45.39 31.05
CA THR A 2 67.46 46.50 30.52
C THR A 2 68.25 47.65 29.84
N ALA A 3 67.50 48.45 29.06
CA ALA A 3 67.68 49.87 28.65
C ALA A 3 68.50 50.16 27.36
N THR A 4 68.21 51.12 26.47
CA THR A 4 67.13 52.13 26.22
C THR A 4 67.50 52.89 24.91
N ALA A 5 66.52 53.28 24.08
CA ALA A 5 66.39 54.57 23.32
C ALA A 5 65.29 54.40 22.24
N SER A 6 64.14 55.10 22.25
CA SER A 6 63.84 56.55 22.10
C SER A 6 63.83 57.05 20.64
N HIS A 7 62.63 57.30 20.08
CA HIS A 7 62.33 58.30 19.03
C HIS A 7 60.80 58.57 19.08
N THR A 8 60.35 59.66 19.74
CA THR A 8 59.97 61.01 19.23
C THR A 8 58.81 61.04 18.22
N PRO A 9 57.68 61.73 18.53
CA PRO A 9 56.50 61.81 17.66
C PRO A 9 56.65 62.87 16.56
N THR A 10 56.24 62.54 15.33
CA THR A 10 56.20 63.47 14.18
C THR A 10 54.78 63.95 13.94
N ALA A 11 54.66 65.27 13.78
CA ALA A 11 53.43 66.05 13.75
C ALA A 11 52.49 65.75 12.57
N THR A 12 51.20 65.86 12.85
CA THR A 12 50.07 65.84 11.92
C THR A 12 50.10 67.07 10.99
N PRO A 13 50.15 66.91 9.66
CA PRO A 13 49.93 68.03 8.75
C PRO A 13 48.44 68.41 8.71
N THR A 14 48.20 69.71 8.89
CA THR A 14 46.93 70.42 8.88
C THR A 14 46.35 70.51 7.46
N ASP A 15 45.16 69.97 7.24
CA ASP A 15 44.42 70.16 5.98
C ASP A 15 44.02 71.62 5.83
N THR A 16 44.56 72.26 4.78
CA THR A 16 44.30 73.64 4.41
C THR A 16 43.09 73.70 3.49
N ALA A 17 42.04 74.38 3.93
CA ALA A 17 40.85 74.68 3.13
C ALA A 17 41.20 75.52 1.89
N THR A 18 40.69 75.10 0.73
CA THR A 18 40.73 75.85 -0.55
C THR A 18 39.30 75.79 -1.15
N PRO A 19 38.79 76.90 -1.72
CA PRO A 19 37.40 77.34 -1.54
C PRO A 19 36.37 76.65 -2.44
N SER A 20 35.11 76.73 -2.02
CA SER A 20 33.92 76.36 -2.79
C SER A 20 33.64 77.39 -3.90
N PRO A 21 33.56 76.98 -5.18
CA PRO A 21 32.86 77.74 -6.19
C PRO A 21 31.37 77.40 -6.24
N THR A 22 30.62 78.48 -6.19
CA THR A 22 29.20 78.76 -6.43
C THR A 22 28.56 78.01 -7.62
N ALA A 23 27.29 77.64 -7.45
CA ALA A 23 26.43 76.95 -8.43
C ALA A 23 26.16 77.73 -9.73
N THR A 24 26.17 77.06 -10.88
CA THR A 24 25.67 77.54 -12.19
C THR A 24 25.55 76.34 -13.16
N PRO A 25 24.58 76.29 -14.10
CA PRO A 25 23.12 76.33 -14.01
C PRO A 25 22.48 74.93 -14.20
N THR A 26 21.22 74.77 -13.82
CA THR A 26 20.38 73.65 -14.28
C THR A 26 20.14 73.81 -15.78
N ALA A 27 20.71 72.91 -16.59
CA ALA A 27 20.36 72.72 -17.98
C ALA A 27 19.60 71.39 -18.11
N THR A 28 18.40 71.50 -18.65
CA THR A 28 17.42 70.46 -18.92
C THR A 28 18.07 69.23 -19.57
N ASP A 29 17.92 68.07 -18.92
CA ASP A 29 18.13 66.78 -19.58
C ASP A 29 17.20 66.74 -20.78
N THR A 30 17.80 66.96 -21.96
CA THR A 30 17.15 66.72 -23.23
C THR A 30 16.95 65.22 -23.29
N ALA A 31 15.69 64.78 -23.20
CA ALA A 31 15.35 63.38 -23.36
C ALA A 31 15.99 62.87 -24.66
N THR A 32 17.00 62.01 -24.52
CA THR A 32 17.43 61.13 -25.59
C THR A 32 16.15 60.43 -26.08
N PRO A 33 15.77 60.53 -27.36
CA PRO A 33 14.61 59.80 -27.84
C PRO A 33 14.81 58.33 -27.48
N LEU A 34 13.88 57.79 -26.70
CA LEU A 34 13.73 56.35 -26.49
C LEU A 34 13.80 55.71 -27.88
N PRO A 35 14.56 54.62 -28.08
CA PRO A 35 14.57 53.93 -29.37
C PRO A 35 13.12 53.71 -29.78
N THR A 36 12.73 54.32 -30.89
CA THR A 36 11.43 54.05 -31.51
C THR A 36 11.41 52.56 -31.76
N GLU A 37 10.54 51.83 -31.05
CA GLU A 37 10.28 50.44 -31.39
C GLU A 37 9.88 50.42 -32.87
N THR A 38 10.74 49.85 -33.69
CA THR A 38 10.36 49.45 -35.04
C THR A 38 9.12 48.60 -34.87
N PRO A 39 7.95 48.98 -35.44
CA PRO A 39 6.75 48.17 -35.29
C PRO A 39 7.08 46.77 -35.78
N THR A 40 7.05 45.80 -34.86
CA THR A 40 7.11 44.38 -35.19
C THR A 40 6.03 44.13 -36.25
N PRO A 41 6.36 43.49 -37.39
CA PRO A 41 5.35 43.09 -38.36
C PRO A 41 4.23 42.36 -37.61
N PRO A 42 2.94 42.53 -38.00
CA PRO A 42 1.89 41.71 -37.41
C PRO A 42 2.29 40.24 -37.55
N GLY A 43 2.49 39.55 -36.42
CA GLY A 43 2.88 38.15 -36.41
C GLY A 43 1.89 37.31 -37.19
N LEU A 44 2.36 36.22 -37.81
CA LEU A 44 1.47 35.28 -38.50
C LEU A 44 0.45 34.73 -37.49
N SER A 45 -0.83 34.69 -37.89
CA SER A 45 -1.93 34.13 -37.09
C SER A 45 -1.66 32.67 -36.72
N ALA A 46 -2.18 32.23 -35.58
CA ALA A 46 -2.02 30.86 -35.11
C ALA A 46 -2.57 29.83 -36.11
N VAL A 47 -1.77 28.80 -36.41
CA VAL A 47 -2.11 27.62 -37.23
C VAL A 47 -1.89 26.37 -36.37
N THR A 48 -2.32 26.41 -35.12
CA THR A 48 -2.26 25.26 -34.22
C THR A 48 -3.41 24.31 -34.54
N PRO A 49 -3.17 23.00 -34.70
CA PRO A 49 -4.22 22.00 -34.78
C PRO A 49 -5.15 22.07 -33.56
N ASP A 50 -6.44 21.80 -33.77
CA ASP A 50 -7.40 21.67 -32.67
C ASP A 50 -7.20 20.30 -31.99
N ILE A 51 -6.61 20.32 -30.80
CA ILE A 51 -6.33 19.12 -30.00
C ILE A 51 -7.37 19.08 -28.88
N PRO A 52 -8.24 18.05 -28.84
CA PRO A 52 -9.21 17.90 -27.76
C PRO A 52 -8.54 17.96 -26.37
N PRO A 53 -9.17 18.63 -25.38
CA PRO A 53 -8.61 18.76 -24.03
C PRO A 53 -8.31 17.42 -23.35
N ASP A 54 -9.04 16.37 -23.71
CA ASP A 54 -8.92 15.01 -23.22
C ASP A 54 -7.96 14.13 -24.05
N GLN A 55 -7.45 14.62 -25.18
CA GLN A 55 -6.47 13.87 -25.98
C GLN A 55 -5.14 13.78 -25.23
N PRO A 56 -4.60 12.58 -24.92
CA PRO A 56 -3.28 12.45 -24.30
C PRO A 56 -2.16 12.82 -25.28
N GLY A 57 -1.07 13.38 -24.77
CA GLY A 57 0.16 13.57 -25.54
C GLY A 57 0.78 12.23 -25.93
N PHE A 58 1.48 12.20 -27.07
CA PHE A 58 2.27 11.03 -27.49
C PHE A 58 3.54 10.86 -26.64
N VAL A 59 4.09 11.98 -26.13
CA VAL A 59 5.25 12.02 -25.24
C VAL A 59 4.99 13.06 -24.16
N THR A 60 5.47 12.84 -22.94
CA THR A 60 5.39 13.82 -21.86
C THR A 60 6.76 14.43 -21.56
N GLY A 61 6.77 15.64 -21.01
CA GLY A 61 8.01 16.34 -20.75
C GLY A 61 7.84 17.54 -19.84
N SER A 62 8.90 18.35 -19.78
CA SER A 62 8.89 19.60 -19.02
C SER A 62 9.66 20.70 -19.73
N VAL A 63 9.37 21.95 -19.38
CA VAL A 63 10.10 23.11 -19.88
C VAL A 63 11.48 23.19 -19.22
N ALA A 64 12.53 23.32 -20.02
CA ALA A 64 13.94 23.24 -19.60
C ALA A 64 14.63 24.58 -19.35
N ALA A 65 13.96 25.70 -19.66
CA ALA A 65 14.53 27.05 -19.61
C ALA A 65 13.55 28.06 -18.98
N SER A 66 14.06 29.18 -18.48
CA SER A 66 13.26 30.33 -18.05
C SER A 66 13.09 31.34 -19.20
N ASN A 67 11.98 32.10 -19.19
CA ASN A 67 11.58 33.04 -20.25
C ASN A 67 11.30 32.38 -21.61
N THR A 68 10.50 31.31 -21.61
CA THR A 68 10.10 30.62 -22.84
C THR A 68 8.87 31.25 -23.47
N ASN A 69 8.70 31.01 -24.79
CA ASN A 69 7.53 31.46 -25.53
C ASN A 69 6.90 30.25 -26.22
N LEU A 70 5.65 29.99 -25.89
CA LEU A 70 4.77 29.11 -26.65
C LEU A 70 4.15 29.93 -27.79
N ARG A 71 4.22 29.44 -29.03
CA ARG A 71 3.86 30.20 -30.22
C ARG A 71 2.72 29.56 -31.03
N GLY A 72 2.01 30.38 -31.80
CA GLY A 72 0.93 29.93 -32.68
C GLY A 72 1.39 29.13 -33.92
N GLY A 73 2.69 28.94 -34.12
CA GLY A 73 3.28 28.19 -35.23
C GLY A 73 4.79 27.94 -35.01
N PRO A 74 5.42 27.04 -35.78
CA PRO A 74 6.80 26.60 -35.57
C PRO A 74 7.86 27.58 -36.11
N SER A 75 7.77 28.84 -35.73
CA SER A 75 8.79 29.88 -35.98
C SER A 75 8.65 31.02 -34.98
N VAL A 76 9.72 31.78 -34.80
CA VAL A 76 9.72 33.01 -33.99
C VAL A 76 8.83 34.13 -34.58
N ASP A 77 8.43 34.03 -35.84
CA ASP A 77 7.56 35.00 -36.54
C ASP A 77 6.07 34.84 -36.21
N TYR A 78 5.68 33.75 -35.53
CA TYR A 78 4.31 33.53 -35.07
C TYR A 78 4.05 34.20 -33.72
N VAL A 79 2.80 34.61 -33.51
CA VAL A 79 2.32 35.22 -32.27
C VAL A 79 2.58 34.32 -31.04
N ILE A 80 2.92 34.94 -29.91
CA ILE A 80 3.08 34.23 -28.63
C ILE A 80 1.68 33.96 -28.07
N VAL A 81 1.40 32.69 -27.73
CA VAL A 81 0.13 32.22 -27.19
C VAL A 81 0.22 31.82 -25.71
N GLY A 82 1.45 31.64 -25.19
CA GLY A 82 1.70 31.34 -23.78
C GLY A 82 3.17 31.52 -23.41
N GLN A 83 3.47 31.56 -22.11
CA GLN A 83 4.83 31.70 -21.57
C GLN A 83 5.01 30.81 -20.33
N PRO A 84 5.15 29.48 -20.52
CA PRO A 84 5.29 28.55 -19.40
C PRO A 84 6.62 28.76 -18.65
N ALA A 85 6.58 28.45 -17.36
CA ALA A 85 7.73 28.55 -16.47
C ALA A 85 8.67 27.35 -16.61
N LEU A 86 9.87 27.48 -16.05
CA LEU A 86 10.80 26.36 -15.92
C LEU A 86 10.13 25.22 -15.13
N ASP A 87 10.33 23.99 -15.61
CA ASP A 87 9.77 22.75 -15.06
C ASP A 87 8.25 22.57 -15.19
N ASP A 88 7.53 23.49 -15.87
CA ASP A 88 6.11 23.28 -16.19
C ASP A 88 5.94 21.98 -17.00
N ALA A 89 5.01 21.13 -16.56
CA ALA A 89 4.69 19.89 -17.24
C ALA A 89 3.98 20.14 -18.57
N VAL A 90 4.36 19.37 -19.60
CA VAL A 90 3.87 19.50 -20.98
C VAL A 90 3.65 18.14 -21.64
N ASP A 91 2.69 18.10 -22.54
CA ASP A 91 2.35 16.95 -23.40
C ASP A 91 2.74 17.29 -24.86
N TYR A 92 3.41 16.40 -25.58
CA TYR A 92 3.84 16.59 -26.97
C TYR A 92 2.96 15.84 -27.96
N PHE A 93 2.63 16.51 -29.07
CA PHE A 93 1.68 16.05 -30.08
C PHE A 93 2.25 15.99 -31.49
N GLY A 94 3.42 16.55 -31.72
CA GLY A 94 4.03 16.60 -33.04
C GLY A 94 5.39 17.28 -33.04
N ILE A 95 6.16 17.04 -34.10
CA ILE A 95 7.47 17.65 -34.31
C ILE A 95 7.60 18.09 -35.77
N THR A 96 8.33 19.17 -36.04
CA THR A 96 8.62 19.59 -37.41
C THR A 96 9.52 18.59 -38.13
N GLU A 97 9.45 18.53 -39.47
CA GLU A 97 10.34 17.72 -40.32
C GLU A 97 11.83 18.01 -40.07
N ALA A 98 12.16 19.23 -39.64
CA ALA A 98 13.51 19.65 -39.29
C ALA A 98 13.92 19.30 -37.84
N GLY A 99 12.99 18.84 -37.01
CA GLY A 99 13.25 18.45 -35.61
C GLY A 99 13.51 19.62 -34.66
N ASP A 100 13.17 20.84 -35.05
CA ASP A 100 13.52 22.08 -34.35
C ASP A 100 12.38 22.66 -33.50
N TRP A 101 11.12 22.31 -33.80
CA TRP A 101 9.93 22.74 -33.05
C TRP A 101 9.00 21.57 -32.72
N VAL A 102 8.43 21.59 -31.52
CA VAL A 102 7.45 20.62 -31.03
C VAL A 102 6.12 21.29 -30.77
N LEU A 103 5.05 20.65 -31.23
CA LEU A 103 3.67 20.98 -30.88
C LEU A 103 3.36 20.37 -29.52
N LEU A 104 2.95 21.19 -28.57
CA LEU A 104 2.72 20.77 -27.20
C LEU A 104 1.49 21.41 -26.58
N ARG A 105 1.01 20.81 -25.49
CA ARG A 105 0.04 21.39 -24.56
C ARG A 105 0.67 21.53 -23.19
N ILE A 106 0.43 22.66 -22.53
CA ILE A 106 0.83 22.83 -21.13
C ILE A 106 -0.17 22.06 -20.26
N ASN A 107 0.35 21.21 -19.37
CA ASN A 107 -0.43 20.35 -18.48
C ASN A 107 0.09 20.52 -17.05
N GLN A 108 0.05 21.76 -16.58
CA GLN A 108 0.60 22.17 -15.28
C GLN A 108 -0.52 22.77 -14.44
N PRO A 109 -1.07 22.01 -13.47
CA PRO A 109 -2.10 22.51 -12.58
C PRO A 109 -1.65 23.78 -11.85
N GLY A 110 -2.46 24.84 -11.98
CA GLY A 110 -2.19 26.15 -11.39
C GLY A 110 -1.38 27.12 -12.26
N SER A 111 -0.92 26.70 -13.45
CA SER A 111 -0.36 27.61 -14.46
C SER A 111 -1.46 28.43 -15.12
N PRO A 112 -1.27 29.74 -15.41
CA PRO A 112 -2.23 30.54 -16.18
C PRO A 112 -2.36 30.07 -17.64
N TYR A 113 -1.49 29.15 -18.08
CA TYR A 113 -1.46 28.60 -19.43
C TYR A 113 -1.84 27.11 -19.46
N ASP A 114 -2.39 26.56 -18.38
CA ASP A 114 -2.86 25.17 -18.34
C ASP A 114 -3.88 24.89 -19.45
N GLY A 115 -3.67 23.79 -20.19
CA GLY A 115 -4.45 23.40 -21.36
C GLY A 115 -4.14 24.17 -22.66
N VAL A 116 -3.25 25.17 -22.65
CA VAL A 116 -2.92 25.93 -23.87
C VAL A 116 -2.03 25.12 -24.80
N VAL A 117 -2.43 25.04 -26.07
CA VAL A 117 -1.70 24.34 -27.15
C VAL A 117 -0.89 25.33 -27.98
N GLY A 118 0.34 24.96 -28.31
CA GLY A 118 1.19 25.75 -29.22
C GLY A 118 2.52 25.09 -29.53
N TRP A 119 3.39 25.84 -30.20
CA TRP A 119 4.69 25.40 -30.66
C TRP A 119 5.82 25.96 -29.81
N MET A 120 6.80 25.13 -29.47
CA MET A 120 8.00 25.54 -28.75
C MET A 120 9.25 24.92 -29.38
N ALA A 121 10.37 25.66 -29.35
CA ALA A 121 11.64 25.16 -29.83
C ALA A 121 12.12 23.97 -28.98
N VAL A 122 12.56 22.89 -29.62
CA VAL A 122 12.97 21.64 -28.95
C VAL A 122 14.06 21.85 -27.91
N THR A 123 14.97 22.80 -28.15
CA THR A 123 16.08 23.14 -27.24
C THR A 123 15.63 23.70 -25.89
N LEU A 124 14.35 24.09 -25.76
CA LEU A 124 13.76 24.63 -24.53
C LEU A 124 13.01 23.56 -23.73
N LEU A 125 13.06 22.29 -24.16
CA LEU A 125 12.26 21.20 -23.62
C LEU A 125 13.14 20.06 -23.09
N ARG A 126 12.59 19.33 -22.11
CA ARG A 126 13.07 18.03 -21.62
C ARG A 126 11.99 17.00 -21.88
N TRP A 127 12.39 15.77 -22.14
CA TRP A 127 11.48 14.67 -22.46
C TRP A 127 12.01 13.36 -21.88
N ASN A 128 11.10 12.42 -21.67
CA ASN A 128 11.38 11.15 -21.01
C ASN A 128 11.52 9.95 -21.97
N THR A 129 11.16 10.12 -23.25
CA THR A 129 11.18 9.04 -24.27
C THR A 129 11.63 9.56 -25.65
N ASP A 130 11.80 8.69 -26.64
CA ASP A 130 12.24 9.08 -27.98
C ASP A 130 11.18 9.93 -28.72
N LEU A 131 11.57 11.09 -29.27
CA LEU A 131 10.70 12.00 -30.03
C LEU A 131 10.36 11.49 -31.44
N SER A 132 11.00 10.41 -31.90
CA SER A 132 10.74 9.81 -33.22
C SER A 132 9.31 9.26 -33.39
N VAL A 133 8.57 9.07 -32.29
CA VAL A 133 7.16 8.66 -32.28
C VAL A 133 6.18 9.80 -32.59
N LEU A 134 6.65 11.05 -32.57
CA LEU A 134 5.79 12.22 -32.79
C LEU A 134 5.42 12.36 -34.28
N PRO A 135 4.14 12.66 -34.60
CA PRO A 135 3.74 12.98 -35.96
C PRO A 135 4.54 14.14 -36.55
N LEU A 136 4.86 14.05 -37.86
CA LEU A 136 5.64 15.05 -38.57
C LEU A 136 4.78 16.21 -39.11
N PHE A 137 5.26 17.42 -38.91
CA PHE A 137 4.67 18.66 -39.41
C PHE A 137 5.64 19.42 -40.32
N ARG A 138 5.10 20.07 -41.35
CA ARG A 138 5.86 20.96 -42.23
C ARG A 138 6.25 22.24 -41.49
N ALA A 139 7.19 23.00 -42.06
CA ALA A 139 7.67 24.26 -41.51
C ALA A 139 6.61 25.36 -41.37
N ASP A 140 5.44 25.21 -42.00
CA ASP A 140 4.29 26.11 -41.85
C ASP A 140 3.30 25.69 -40.74
N GLY A 141 3.60 24.60 -40.02
CA GLY A 141 2.74 24.01 -38.99
C GLY A 141 1.63 23.12 -39.55
N SER A 142 1.59 22.87 -40.85
CA SER A 142 0.64 21.92 -41.46
C SER A 142 1.14 20.47 -41.29
N PRO A 143 0.25 19.50 -41.02
CA PRO A 143 0.68 18.12 -40.81
C PRO A 143 1.07 17.47 -42.16
N VAL A 144 2.14 16.66 -42.17
CA VAL A 144 2.67 16.03 -43.41
C VAL A 144 1.68 15.01 -43.96
N THR A 145 1.03 14.27 -43.07
CA THR A 145 -0.16 13.42 -43.29
C THR A 145 -1.34 14.03 -42.52
N ALA A 146 -2.58 13.90 -43.01
CA ALA A 146 -3.73 14.51 -42.31
C ALA A 146 -3.75 14.05 -40.84
N PHE A 147 -3.65 15.02 -39.91
CA PHE A 147 -3.87 14.80 -38.49
C PHE A 147 -5.34 14.40 -38.34
N THR A 148 -5.60 13.10 -38.47
CA THR A 148 -6.90 12.54 -38.19
C THR A 148 -6.81 12.23 -36.71
N PRO A 149 -7.55 12.91 -35.81
CA PRO A 149 -7.75 12.34 -34.49
C PRO A 149 -8.33 10.97 -34.78
N THR A 150 -7.58 9.91 -34.50
CA THR A 150 -8.09 8.57 -34.71
C THR A 150 -9.13 8.38 -33.61
N PRO A 151 -10.46 8.36 -33.87
CA PRO A 151 -11.33 7.65 -32.97
C PRO A 151 -10.85 6.22 -33.05
N THR A 152 -10.24 5.72 -31.98
CA THR A 152 -9.78 4.34 -31.92
C THR A 152 -11.01 3.48 -32.17
N LEU A 153 -11.04 2.81 -33.32
CA LEU A 153 -11.94 1.70 -33.55
C LEU A 153 -11.68 0.72 -32.41
N SER A 154 -12.75 0.48 -31.65
CA SER A 154 -12.83 -0.53 -30.61
C SER A 154 -12.13 -1.80 -31.06
N PRO A 155 -11.14 -2.31 -30.32
CA PRO A 155 -10.77 -3.71 -30.40
C PRO A 155 -12.06 -4.50 -30.16
N ALA A 156 -12.31 -5.51 -30.98
CA ALA A 156 -13.26 -6.54 -30.62
C ALA A 156 -12.74 -7.20 -29.34
N GLN A 157 -13.48 -7.02 -28.24
CA GLN A 157 -13.57 -7.87 -27.05
C GLN A 157 -12.34 -8.79 -26.82
N ALA A 158 -11.31 -8.22 -26.21
CA ALA A 158 -10.78 -8.80 -24.98
C ALA A 158 -11.17 -7.81 -23.88
N ASP A 159 -12.03 -8.24 -22.96
CA ASP A 159 -12.54 -7.43 -21.85
C ASP A 159 -11.39 -7.06 -20.90
N ALA A 160 -10.61 -6.02 -21.20
CA ALA A 160 -9.89 -5.30 -20.15
C ALA A 160 -10.84 -4.23 -19.63
N LEU A 161 -11.53 -4.54 -18.52
CA LEU A 161 -12.24 -3.54 -17.72
C LEU A 161 -11.33 -2.32 -17.54
N PRO A 162 -11.83 -1.07 -17.67
CA PRO A 162 -11.04 0.08 -17.26
C PRO A 162 -10.66 -0.12 -15.80
N THR A 163 -9.35 -0.24 -15.52
CA THR A 163 -8.83 -0.33 -14.16
C THR A 163 -9.24 0.93 -13.43
N ALA A 164 -10.32 0.84 -12.65
CA ALA A 164 -10.88 1.96 -11.92
C ALA A 164 -9.79 2.62 -11.08
N GLU A 165 -9.72 3.95 -11.08
CA GLU A 165 -8.80 4.72 -10.23
C GLU A 165 -8.89 4.21 -8.79
N LEU A 166 -7.75 3.78 -8.23
CA LEU A 166 -7.72 3.23 -6.90
C LEU A 166 -7.86 4.35 -5.88
N ILE A 167 -8.96 4.33 -5.12
CA ILE A 167 -9.22 5.27 -4.03
C ILE A 167 -9.14 4.57 -2.68
N VAL A 168 -9.01 5.35 -1.60
CA VAL A 168 -9.07 4.80 -0.23
C VAL A 168 -10.44 4.14 -0.01
N PRO A 169 -10.48 2.83 0.29
CA PRO A 169 -11.75 2.11 0.44
C PRO A 169 -12.59 2.62 1.61
N ALA A 170 -13.90 2.69 1.41
CA ALA A 170 -14.84 2.94 2.50
C ALA A 170 -15.05 1.68 3.35
N LEU A 171 -15.04 1.81 4.68
CA LEU A 171 -15.38 0.70 5.58
C LEU A 171 -16.90 0.61 5.75
N ALA A 172 -17.47 -0.56 5.46
CA ALA A 172 -18.85 -0.89 5.75
C ALA A 172 -19.14 -0.82 7.26
N PRO A 173 -20.35 -0.38 7.67
CA PRO A 173 -20.74 -0.44 9.08
C PRO A 173 -20.61 -1.86 9.63
N LEU A 174 -19.95 -1.97 10.79
CA LEU A 174 -19.87 -3.22 11.54
C LEU A 174 -21.23 -3.53 12.18
N PRO A 175 -21.57 -4.83 12.35
CA PRO A 175 -22.73 -5.21 13.15
C PRO A 175 -22.60 -4.67 14.57
N ALA A 176 -23.73 -4.38 15.21
CA ALA A 176 -23.75 -3.87 16.57
C ALA A 176 -23.09 -4.87 17.53
N THR A 177 -22.12 -4.39 18.30
CA THR A 177 -21.44 -5.17 19.33
C THR A 177 -22.15 -5.03 20.67
N SER A 178 -22.03 -6.03 21.54
CA SER A 178 -22.49 -5.91 22.93
C SER A 178 -21.77 -4.75 23.63
N ILE A 179 -22.53 -3.98 24.39
CA ILE A 179 -21.99 -2.84 25.14
C ILE A 179 -21.24 -3.38 26.37
N PRO A 180 -19.98 -2.98 26.61
CA PRO A 180 -19.26 -3.34 27.82
C PRO A 180 -20.04 -2.93 29.08
N PRO A 181 -20.03 -3.74 30.16
CA PRO A 181 -20.64 -3.38 31.42
C PRO A 181 -20.08 -2.05 31.96
N ALA A 182 -20.86 -1.35 32.78
CA ALA A 182 -20.38 -0.15 33.48
C ALA A 182 -19.18 -0.47 34.40
N PRO A 183 -18.31 0.51 34.70
CA PRO A 183 -17.17 0.29 35.58
C PRO A 183 -17.63 -0.06 37.01
N ASP A 184 -16.79 -0.82 37.72
CA ASP A 184 -17.01 -1.08 39.14
C ASP A 184 -16.72 0.21 39.95
N ILE A 185 -17.21 0.30 41.20
CA ILE A 185 -17.01 1.50 42.06
C ILE A 185 -15.53 1.84 42.32
N THR A 186 -14.65 0.85 42.19
CA THR A 186 -13.20 0.99 42.39
C THR A 186 -12.46 1.32 41.10
N GLU A 187 -13.16 1.39 39.97
CA GLU A 187 -12.56 1.58 38.66
C GLU A 187 -12.76 2.99 38.13
N ARG A 188 -11.82 3.41 37.29
CA ARG A 188 -11.85 4.70 36.60
C ARG A 188 -11.71 4.50 35.11
N LEU A 189 -12.49 5.23 34.34
CA LEU A 189 -12.32 5.32 32.90
C LEU A 189 -11.06 6.12 32.57
N VAL A 190 -10.21 5.55 31.73
CA VAL A 190 -9.01 6.21 31.21
C VAL A 190 -8.85 5.95 29.72
N THR A 191 -8.13 6.85 29.05
CA THR A 191 -7.58 6.65 27.71
C THR A 191 -6.08 6.38 27.83
N LEU A 192 -5.62 5.27 27.29
CA LEU A 192 -4.22 4.88 27.32
C LEU A 192 -3.42 5.74 26.33
N GLY A 193 -2.22 6.13 26.74
CA GLY A 193 -1.27 6.89 25.93
C GLY A 193 0.03 6.10 25.73
N GLY A 194 1.00 6.74 25.08
CA GLY A 194 2.28 6.13 24.70
C GLY A 194 2.52 6.23 23.19
N ASP A 195 3.63 5.67 22.74
CA ASP A 195 4.09 5.71 21.35
C ASP A 195 4.45 4.32 20.77
N GLN A 196 4.31 3.26 21.57
CA GLN A 196 4.67 1.90 21.18
C GLN A 196 3.43 1.04 20.89
N ILE A 197 3.48 0.31 19.77
CA ILE A 197 2.55 -0.79 19.44
C ILE A 197 3.41 -1.99 19.00
N PRO A 198 3.38 -3.14 19.72
CA PRO A 198 2.64 -3.38 20.96
C PRO A 198 3.14 -2.54 22.15
N ALA A 199 2.30 -2.38 23.17
CA ALA A 199 2.70 -1.70 24.39
C ALA A 199 3.74 -2.54 25.16
N ASN A 200 4.67 -1.89 25.86
CA ASN A 200 5.62 -2.59 26.74
C ASN A 200 5.07 -2.64 28.18
N PRO A 201 4.55 -3.79 28.65
CA PRO A 201 3.94 -3.90 29.97
C PRO A 201 4.95 -3.80 31.13
N LEU A 202 6.27 -3.90 30.84
CA LEU A 202 7.33 -3.77 31.85
C LEU A 202 7.67 -2.31 32.17
N THR A 203 7.08 -1.36 31.43
CA THR A 203 7.30 0.07 31.65
C THR A 203 6.00 0.76 32.07
N PRO A 204 6.04 1.77 32.96
CA PRO A 204 4.82 2.47 33.35
C PRO A 204 4.15 3.14 32.15
N LEU A 205 2.89 2.77 31.90
CA LEU A 205 2.09 3.25 30.78
C LEU A 205 1.46 4.61 31.11
N THR A 206 1.44 5.55 30.18
CA THR A 206 0.74 6.82 30.41
C THR A 206 -0.76 6.63 30.19
N ALA A 207 -1.60 7.26 31.02
CA ALA A 207 -3.04 7.25 30.84
C ALA A 207 -3.64 8.62 31.18
N THR A 208 -4.72 8.98 30.50
CA THR A 208 -5.48 10.22 30.74
C THR A 208 -6.85 9.86 31.28
N ALA A 209 -7.20 10.36 32.47
CA ALA A 209 -8.52 10.18 33.06
C ALA A 209 -9.58 11.07 32.37
N SER A 210 -10.85 10.80 32.66
CA SER A 210 -11.98 11.56 32.11
C SER A 210 -12.00 13.05 32.49
N ASP A 211 -11.30 13.43 33.57
CA ASP A 211 -11.13 14.83 34.00
C ASP A 211 -9.94 15.54 33.30
N GLY A 212 -9.25 14.85 32.40
CA GLY A 212 -8.08 15.35 31.67
C GLY A 212 -6.75 15.20 32.42
N SER A 213 -6.76 14.68 33.65
CA SER A 213 -5.53 14.43 34.41
C SER A 213 -4.74 13.26 33.81
N THR A 214 -3.42 13.41 33.75
CA THR A 214 -2.51 12.36 33.29
C THR A 214 -1.93 11.60 34.49
N MET A 215 -1.83 10.28 34.37
CA MET A 215 -1.20 9.41 35.37
C MET A 215 -0.33 8.36 34.70
N ARG A 216 0.66 7.82 35.42
CA ARG A 216 1.46 6.68 34.97
C ARG A 216 0.98 5.40 35.66
N LEU A 217 0.67 4.38 34.89
CA LEU A 217 0.14 3.11 35.36
C LEU A 217 1.27 2.08 35.44
N ARG A 218 1.55 1.55 36.63
CA ARG A 218 2.42 0.38 36.78
C ARG A 218 1.59 -0.91 36.73
N LEU A 219 2.04 -1.85 35.90
CA LEU A 219 1.30 -3.06 35.55
C LEU A 219 1.89 -4.36 36.14
N ASP A 220 2.85 -4.25 37.07
CA ASP A 220 3.67 -5.36 37.57
C ASP A 220 2.89 -6.64 37.94
N ALA A 221 1.65 -6.49 38.44
CA ALA A 221 0.76 -7.59 38.80
C ALA A 221 -0.69 -7.36 38.32
N ALA A 222 -0.88 -6.51 37.31
CA ALA A 222 -2.21 -6.16 36.83
C ALA A 222 -2.83 -7.32 36.02
N VAL A 223 -4.08 -7.67 36.32
CA VAL A 223 -4.87 -8.53 35.44
C VAL A 223 -5.40 -7.69 34.29
N VAL A 224 -5.13 -8.11 33.04
CA VAL A 224 -5.62 -7.43 31.84
C VAL A 224 -6.73 -8.26 31.20
N GLU A 225 -7.87 -7.61 30.94
CA GLU A 225 -9.04 -8.22 30.33
C GLU A 225 -9.52 -7.36 29.16
N ILE A 226 -10.16 -7.99 28.18
CA ILE A 226 -10.83 -7.32 27.06
C ILE A 226 -12.28 -7.77 26.97
N TRP A 227 -13.17 -6.84 26.63
CA TRP A 227 -14.55 -7.18 26.35
C TRP A 227 -14.68 -7.91 25.01
N SER A 228 -15.11 -9.17 25.02
CA SER A 228 -15.20 -10.00 23.79
C SER A 228 -16.16 -9.44 22.74
N GLY A 229 -17.11 -8.58 23.13
CA GLY A 229 -17.97 -7.86 22.18
C GLY A 229 -17.18 -7.04 21.16
N LEU A 230 -16.04 -6.48 21.55
CA LEU A 230 -15.13 -5.76 20.65
C LEU A 230 -14.53 -6.68 19.58
N LEU A 231 -14.46 -7.96 19.90
CA LEU A 231 -13.85 -9.03 19.12
C LEU A 231 -14.88 -9.83 18.29
N GLY A 232 -16.12 -9.34 18.19
CA GLY A 232 -17.19 -10.00 17.45
C GLY A 232 -18.00 -11.00 18.30
N ASP A 233 -17.97 -10.90 19.64
CA ASP A 233 -18.80 -11.71 20.52
C ASP A 233 -20.11 -11.07 20.93
N ALA A 234 -21.18 -11.45 20.23
CA ALA A 234 -22.51 -10.93 20.48
C ALA A 234 -22.96 -11.07 21.95
N PRO A 235 -22.73 -12.19 22.67
CA PRO A 235 -23.05 -12.29 24.09
C PRO A 235 -22.24 -11.33 24.98
N GLY A 236 -20.96 -11.11 24.64
CA GLY A 236 -20.06 -10.24 25.39
C GLY A 236 -19.67 -10.79 26.76
N THR A 237 -18.38 -11.05 26.96
CA THR A 237 -17.79 -11.54 28.20
C THR A 237 -16.40 -10.94 28.38
N TRP A 238 -15.92 -10.88 29.62
CA TRP A 238 -14.53 -10.51 29.88
C TRP A 238 -13.61 -11.68 29.54
N GLN A 239 -12.64 -11.42 28.66
CA GLN A 239 -11.63 -12.39 28.24
C GLN A 239 -10.25 -11.97 28.73
N PRO A 240 -9.42 -12.90 29.21
CA PRO A 240 -8.02 -12.61 29.53
C PRO A 240 -7.28 -12.05 28.31
N ALA A 241 -6.47 -11.01 28.53
CA ALA A 241 -5.70 -10.33 27.50
C ALA A 241 -4.25 -10.11 27.94
N SER A 242 -3.36 -9.91 26.97
CA SER A 242 -1.98 -9.50 27.23
C SER A 242 -1.91 -7.98 27.49
N GLY A 243 -0.98 -7.56 28.36
CA GLY A 243 -0.64 -6.15 28.53
C GLY A 243 -0.09 -5.48 27.25
N GLU A 244 0.37 -6.28 26.29
CA GLU A 244 0.78 -5.80 24.96
C GLU A 244 -0.37 -5.20 24.13
N LEU A 245 -1.63 -5.51 24.49
CA LEU A 245 -2.83 -4.95 23.86
C LEU A 245 -3.23 -3.56 24.41
N LEU A 246 -2.47 -3.01 25.35
CA LEU A 246 -2.73 -1.70 25.95
C LEU A 246 -2.23 -0.56 25.05
N TRP A 247 -2.72 -0.52 23.82
CA TRP A 247 -2.24 0.37 22.77
C TRP A 247 -2.60 1.85 23.06
N PRO A 248 -1.83 2.81 22.55
CA PRO A 248 -2.20 4.22 22.61
C PRO A 248 -3.57 4.48 21.98
N GLY A 249 -4.43 5.25 22.64
CA GLY A 249 -5.78 5.56 22.21
C GLY A 249 -6.86 4.57 22.67
N THR A 250 -6.49 3.42 23.24
CA THR A 250 -7.43 2.45 23.83
C THR A 250 -8.14 3.06 25.04
N GLN A 251 -9.46 2.88 25.15
CA GLN A 251 -10.18 3.19 26.39
C GLN A 251 -10.29 1.95 27.27
N ALA A 252 -10.08 2.14 28.57
CA ALA A 252 -10.11 1.07 29.55
C ALA A 252 -10.65 1.54 30.90
N TYR A 253 -11.18 0.59 31.68
CA TYR A 253 -11.40 0.77 33.11
C TYR A 253 -10.18 0.29 33.89
N VAL A 254 -9.72 1.10 34.84
CA VAL A 254 -8.52 0.81 35.65
C VAL A 254 -8.88 0.77 37.13
N ALA A 255 -8.53 -0.33 37.81
CA ALA A 255 -8.65 -0.51 39.25
C ALA A 255 -7.28 -0.31 39.93
N VAL A 256 -7.21 0.67 40.84
CA VAL A 256 -5.98 1.05 41.55
C VAL A 256 -5.80 0.23 42.84
N ALA A 257 -4.56 -0.16 43.14
CA ALA A 257 -4.21 -0.87 44.37
C ALA A 257 -4.36 0.04 45.62
N ALA A 258 -4.97 -0.49 46.68
CA ALA A 258 -5.08 0.23 47.95
C ALA A 258 -3.69 0.46 48.57
N GLY A 259 -3.31 1.73 48.77
CA GLY A 259 -2.05 2.12 49.41
C GLY A 259 -0.82 2.23 48.50
N GLY A 260 -0.98 2.08 47.18
CA GLY A 260 0.09 2.34 46.19
C GLY A 260 0.26 3.86 45.96
N GLY A 261 1.43 4.39 46.28
CA GLY A 261 1.67 5.83 46.51
C GLY A 261 1.93 6.71 45.28
N GLY A 262 2.10 8.00 45.54
CA GLY A 262 2.42 9.07 44.57
C GLY A 262 1.20 9.58 43.79
N THR A 263 1.06 10.90 43.59
CA THR A 263 -0.01 11.47 42.74
C THR A 263 0.17 11.14 41.25
N ASP A 264 1.39 10.78 40.84
CA ASP A 264 1.78 10.75 39.41
C ASP A 264 2.01 9.33 38.87
N GLU A 265 2.27 8.34 39.73
CA GLU A 265 2.50 6.94 39.35
C GLU A 265 1.65 6.01 40.22
N VAL A 266 0.81 5.19 39.60
CA VAL A 266 -0.28 4.47 40.25
C VAL A 266 -0.12 2.97 40.00
N ILE A 267 -0.13 2.18 41.07
CA ILE A 267 -0.08 0.72 40.98
C ILE A 267 -1.47 0.19 40.62
N VAL A 268 -1.54 -0.59 39.55
CA VAL A 268 -2.80 -1.11 39.02
C VAL A 268 -2.97 -2.60 39.34
N ASN A 269 -4.16 -2.97 39.80
CA ASN A 269 -4.52 -4.38 40.06
C ASN A 269 -5.24 -5.00 38.87
N ARG A 270 -6.02 -4.21 38.11
CA ARG A 270 -6.80 -4.69 36.97
C ARG A 270 -7.00 -3.60 35.92
N ILE A 271 -6.95 -3.98 34.65
CA ILE A 271 -7.30 -3.15 33.50
C ILE A 271 -8.27 -3.91 32.61
N ARG A 272 -9.37 -3.26 32.23
CA ARG A 272 -10.41 -3.84 31.37
C ARG A 272 -10.59 -2.98 30.11
N ILE A 273 -10.20 -3.50 28.95
CA ILE A 273 -10.29 -2.84 27.65
C ILE A 273 -11.75 -2.81 27.20
N ILE A 274 -12.26 -1.60 26.92
CA ILE A 274 -13.66 -1.37 26.53
C ILE A 274 -13.83 -0.73 25.17
N GLN A 275 -12.76 -0.17 24.60
CA GLN A 275 -12.81 0.40 23.27
C GLN A 275 -11.43 0.33 22.60
N PRO A 276 -11.33 -0.17 21.36
CA PRO A 276 -10.10 -0.11 20.60
C PRO A 276 -9.71 1.34 20.25
N PRO A 277 -8.43 1.60 19.96
CA PRO A 277 -8.02 2.89 19.41
C PRO A 277 -8.64 3.14 18.05
N VAL A 278 -8.76 4.41 17.67
CA VAL A 278 -9.14 4.78 16.30
C VAL A 278 -7.96 4.51 15.38
N GLN A 279 -8.20 3.76 14.31
CA GLN A 279 -7.18 3.39 13.34
C GLN A 279 -7.79 3.38 11.94
N GLU A 280 -7.07 3.93 10.97
CA GLU A 280 -7.43 3.81 9.57
C GLU A 280 -7.29 2.35 9.11
N ARG A 281 -8.28 1.90 8.33
CA ARG A 281 -8.36 0.51 7.88
C ARG A 281 -7.45 0.23 6.69
N SER A 282 -7.19 1.24 5.88
CA SER A 282 -6.48 1.13 4.60
C SER A 282 -5.89 2.47 4.17
N GLN A 283 -4.76 2.43 3.47
CA GLN A 283 -4.09 3.60 2.90
C GLN A 283 -3.66 3.30 1.46
N LEU A 284 -3.63 4.34 0.62
CA LEU A 284 -3.08 4.23 -0.73
C LEU A 284 -1.56 4.17 -0.68
N ILE A 285 -0.97 3.32 -1.50
CA ILE A 285 0.48 3.22 -1.71
C ILE A 285 0.80 3.36 -3.20
N SER A 286 2.00 3.84 -3.50
CA SER A 286 2.52 3.97 -4.85
C SER A 286 3.96 3.48 -4.91
N LEU A 287 4.23 2.57 -5.85
CA LEU A 287 5.49 1.90 -6.09
C LEU A 287 5.93 2.17 -7.54
N PRO A 288 6.45 3.38 -7.84
CA PRO A 288 6.82 3.76 -9.20
C PRO A 288 7.92 2.87 -9.79
N ILE A 289 8.79 2.30 -8.94
CA ILE A 289 9.81 1.33 -9.36
C ILE A 289 9.17 0.08 -9.97
N LEU A 290 8.06 -0.40 -9.40
CA LEU A 290 7.32 -1.53 -9.96
C LEU A 290 6.68 -1.15 -11.29
N ALA A 291 6.00 0.00 -11.31
CA ALA A 291 5.32 0.51 -12.51
C ALA A 291 6.28 0.65 -13.69
N GLU A 292 7.46 1.25 -13.46
CA GLU A 292 8.50 1.43 -14.48
C GLU A 292 9.03 0.08 -14.98
N ALA A 293 9.31 -0.86 -14.08
CA ALA A 293 9.87 -2.15 -14.45
C ALA A 293 8.85 -3.04 -15.19
N VAL A 294 7.56 -2.97 -14.83
CA VAL A 294 6.48 -3.62 -15.58
C VAL A 294 6.37 -2.99 -16.97
N GLN A 295 6.25 -1.66 -17.05
CA GLN A 295 6.07 -0.95 -18.34
C GLN A 295 7.25 -1.15 -19.29
N SER A 296 8.45 -1.30 -18.75
CA SER A 296 9.67 -1.54 -19.53
C SER A 296 9.90 -3.03 -19.86
N GLU A 297 9.02 -3.92 -19.39
CA GLU A 297 9.15 -5.39 -19.51
C GLU A 297 10.50 -5.91 -18.99
N THR A 298 11.07 -5.26 -17.96
CA THR A 298 12.38 -5.61 -17.41
C THR A 298 12.30 -6.54 -16.21
N ILE A 299 11.13 -6.72 -15.59
CA ILE A 299 11.00 -7.58 -14.41
C ILE A 299 11.31 -9.03 -14.76
N MET A 300 12.30 -9.61 -14.08
CA MET A 300 12.58 -11.04 -14.12
C MET A 300 12.00 -11.78 -12.91
N ALA A 301 12.13 -11.19 -11.71
CA ALA A 301 11.71 -11.84 -10.48
C ALA A 301 11.48 -10.83 -9.35
N LEU A 302 10.67 -11.24 -8.37
CA LEU A 302 10.63 -10.63 -7.05
C LEU A 302 11.45 -11.46 -6.09
N LEU A 303 12.35 -10.80 -5.35
CA LEU A 303 13.20 -11.43 -4.35
C LEU A 303 12.81 -10.92 -2.96
N GLY A 304 12.59 -11.85 -2.05
CA GLY A 304 12.35 -11.58 -0.63
C GLY A 304 13.15 -12.54 0.23
N SER A 305 13.12 -12.34 1.55
CA SER A 305 13.80 -13.21 2.51
C SER A 305 12.87 -13.56 3.66
N ARG A 306 12.97 -14.80 4.15
CA ARG A 306 12.26 -15.24 5.36
C ARG A 306 12.96 -14.74 6.63
N GLU A 307 14.23 -14.35 6.53
CA GLU A 307 15.05 -13.94 7.66
C GLU A 307 15.22 -12.43 7.75
N GLN A 308 15.10 -11.73 6.62
CA GLN A 308 15.30 -10.28 6.51
C GLN A 308 14.07 -9.63 5.90
N GLN A 309 13.70 -8.47 6.43
CA GLN A 309 12.66 -7.65 5.82
C GLN A 309 13.21 -7.01 4.54
N GLY A 310 12.33 -6.88 3.55
CA GLY A 310 12.60 -6.26 2.27
C GLY A 310 12.15 -7.14 1.11
N VAL A 311 11.47 -6.51 0.16
CA VAL A 311 11.16 -7.10 -1.15
C VAL A 311 11.86 -6.28 -2.22
N TYR A 312 12.42 -6.97 -3.20
CA TYR A 312 13.24 -6.40 -4.27
C TYR A 312 12.75 -6.87 -5.64
N VAL A 313 12.86 -5.99 -6.64
CA VAL A 313 12.67 -6.33 -8.06
C VAL A 313 14.04 -6.63 -8.66
N LEU A 314 14.18 -7.81 -9.26
CA LEU A 314 15.30 -8.18 -10.12
C LEU A 314 14.93 -7.87 -11.57
N GLU A 315 15.69 -6.97 -12.20
CA GLU A 315 15.52 -6.60 -13.60
C GLU A 315 16.41 -7.44 -14.52
N SER A 316 16.07 -7.47 -15.81
CA SER A 316 16.75 -8.23 -16.87
C SER A 316 18.23 -7.87 -17.05
N GLU A 317 18.62 -6.67 -16.66
CA GLU A 317 20.02 -6.21 -16.64
C GLU A 317 20.81 -6.74 -15.42
N GLY A 318 20.17 -7.50 -14.53
CA GLY A 318 20.76 -7.97 -13.27
C GLY A 318 20.74 -6.93 -12.15
N THR A 319 20.02 -5.82 -12.35
CA THR A 319 19.86 -4.76 -11.34
C THR A 319 18.83 -5.19 -10.30
N LEU A 320 19.16 -4.99 -9.03
CA LEU A 320 18.26 -5.23 -7.91
C LEU A 320 17.78 -3.90 -7.33
N LYS A 321 16.47 -3.63 -7.39
CA LYS A 321 15.87 -2.41 -6.83
C LYS A 321 14.99 -2.78 -5.64
N GLN A 322 15.17 -2.10 -4.50
CA GLN A 322 14.32 -2.32 -3.34
C GLN A 322 12.93 -1.72 -3.59
N LEU A 323 11.91 -2.56 -3.44
CA LEU A 323 10.51 -2.19 -3.66
C LEU A 323 9.87 -1.75 -2.34
N LEU A 324 10.08 -2.52 -1.28
CA LEU A 324 9.51 -2.26 0.04
C LEU A 324 10.46 -2.70 1.16
N VAL A 325 10.32 -2.10 2.35
CA VAL A 325 11.25 -2.29 3.49
C VAL A 325 10.69 -3.21 4.58
N ALA A 326 9.37 -3.26 4.80
CA ALA A 326 8.78 -3.92 5.97
C ALA A 326 8.27 -5.35 5.70
N GLU A 327 7.99 -5.66 4.44
CA GLU A 327 7.42 -6.90 3.93
C GLU A 327 8.50 -7.98 3.75
N GLN A 328 8.12 -9.25 3.83
CA GLN A 328 9.08 -10.38 3.75
C GLN A 328 8.90 -11.25 2.52
N ASP A 329 7.66 -11.41 2.07
CA ASP A 329 7.30 -12.21 0.91
C ASP A 329 6.29 -11.50 0.02
N ALA A 330 6.32 -11.90 -1.25
CA ALA A 330 5.52 -11.34 -2.30
C ALA A 330 5.01 -12.48 -3.18
N ALA A 331 3.75 -12.44 -3.57
CA ALA A 331 3.14 -13.43 -4.44
C ALA A 331 2.21 -12.76 -5.45
N TRP A 332 2.48 -13.01 -6.73
CA TRP A 332 1.54 -12.71 -7.79
C TRP A 332 0.27 -13.54 -7.59
N GLN A 333 -0.88 -12.88 -7.67
CA GLN A 333 -2.18 -13.52 -7.45
C GLN A 333 -2.74 -14.14 -8.73
N ASN A 334 -2.51 -13.49 -9.88
CA ASN A 334 -3.07 -13.88 -11.19
C ASN A 334 -1.97 -13.83 -12.27
N GLU A 335 -2.09 -14.62 -13.34
CA GLU A 335 -1.15 -14.67 -14.48
C GLU A 335 -1.65 -13.89 -15.72
N GLU A 336 -2.81 -13.22 -15.64
CA GLU A 336 -3.45 -12.51 -16.76
C GLU A 336 -3.26 -10.98 -16.68
N ASP A 337 -3.61 -10.26 -17.76
CA ASP A 337 -3.62 -8.78 -17.83
C ASP A 337 -4.29 -8.18 -16.56
N ASN A 338 -3.59 -7.30 -15.83
CA ASN A 338 -3.90 -6.85 -14.45
C ASN A 338 -3.44 -7.80 -13.33
N ALA A 339 -2.25 -8.40 -13.45
CA ALA A 339 -1.69 -9.18 -12.35
C ALA A 339 -1.55 -8.32 -11.09
N THR A 340 -1.95 -8.87 -9.95
CA THR A 340 -1.80 -8.16 -8.68
C THR A 340 -0.78 -8.84 -7.81
N LEU A 341 -0.02 -8.01 -7.10
CA LEU A 341 1.01 -8.43 -6.19
C LEU A 341 0.49 -8.30 -4.76
N LEU A 342 0.49 -9.41 -4.04
CA LEU A 342 0.24 -9.41 -2.61
C LEU A 342 1.56 -9.52 -1.87
N LEU A 343 1.79 -8.62 -0.92
CA LEU A 343 2.97 -8.59 -0.07
C LEU A 343 2.55 -8.74 1.38
N HIS A 344 3.13 -9.70 2.08
CA HIS A 344 2.80 -9.91 3.48
C HIS A 344 3.86 -9.30 4.39
N THR A 345 3.37 -8.68 5.47
CA THR A 345 4.21 -8.43 6.62
C THR A 345 4.25 -9.69 7.48
N PRO A 346 5.37 -10.00 8.14
CA PRO A 346 5.45 -11.14 9.03
C PRO A 346 4.39 -11.02 10.13
N ALA A 347 3.60 -12.08 10.29
CA ALA A 347 2.57 -12.16 11.33
C ALA A 347 3.20 -11.91 12.70
N ARG A 348 2.72 -10.88 13.40
CA ARG A 348 3.16 -10.58 14.76
C ARG A 348 2.15 -11.18 15.73
N ALA A 349 2.62 -11.89 16.75
CA ALA A 349 1.75 -12.45 17.78
C ALA A 349 0.93 -11.38 18.51
N SER A 350 1.47 -10.15 18.57
CA SER A 350 0.82 -8.96 19.10
C SER A 350 1.25 -7.70 18.34
N GLY A 351 0.40 -6.67 18.38
CA GLY A 351 0.68 -5.38 17.75
C GLY A 351 -0.01 -5.20 16.39
N LEU A 352 0.51 -4.26 15.61
CA LEU A 352 -0.06 -3.90 14.31
C LEU A 352 0.23 -5.00 13.28
N ASN A 353 -0.80 -5.46 12.57
CA ASN A 353 -0.69 -6.39 11.45
C ASN A 353 -1.24 -5.75 10.18
N SER A 354 -0.57 -5.97 9.05
CA SER A 354 -0.98 -5.44 7.75
C SER A 354 -0.53 -6.31 6.59
N PHE A 355 -1.10 -6.07 5.41
CA PHE A 355 -0.56 -6.56 4.14
C PHE A 355 -0.71 -5.47 3.09
N SER A 356 0.12 -5.55 2.05
CA SER A 356 0.08 -4.62 0.92
C SER A 356 -0.41 -5.36 -0.31
N TRP A 357 -1.36 -4.79 -1.03
CA TRP A 357 -1.82 -5.27 -2.33
C TRP A 357 -1.53 -4.21 -3.38
N VAL A 358 -0.88 -4.60 -4.47
CA VAL A 358 -0.36 -3.66 -5.48
C VAL A 358 -0.76 -4.16 -6.87
N ARG A 359 -1.16 -3.23 -7.73
CA ARG A 359 -1.46 -3.47 -9.14
C ARG A 359 -0.20 -3.32 -9.99
N GLU A 360 -0.23 -3.78 -11.23
CA GLU A 360 0.89 -3.66 -12.17
C GLU A 360 1.33 -2.21 -12.43
N ASP A 361 0.40 -1.25 -12.34
CA ASP A 361 0.66 0.18 -12.47
C ASP A 361 1.41 0.79 -11.26
N GLY A 362 1.77 -0.04 -10.27
CA GLY A 362 2.46 0.36 -9.05
C GLY A 362 1.56 1.01 -8.00
N THR A 363 0.27 1.22 -8.27
CA THR A 363 -0.68 1.70 -7.26
C THR A 363 -1.17 0.54 -6.39
N GLY A 364 -1.50 0.80 -5.13
CA GLY A 364 -1.93 -0.26 -4.23
C GLY A 364 -2.63 0.22 -2.96
N LEU A 365 -3.01 -0.76 -2.15
CA LEU A 365 -3.59 -0.60 -0.82
C LEU A 365 -2.69 -1.24 0.23
N LEU A 366 -2.32 -0.48 1.24
CA LEU A 366 -1.87 -1.02 2.52
C LEU A 366 -3.10 -1.23 3.41
N VAL A 367 -3.41 -2.48 3.73
CA VAL A 367 -4.57 -2.85 4.56
C VAL A 367 -4.09 -3.24 5.95
N TYR A 368 -4.63 -2.59 6.97
CA TYR A 368 -4.35 -2.92 8.36
C TYR A 368 -5.43 -3.79 8.96
N ALA A 369 -5.05 -4.80 9.74
CA ALA A 369 -6.00 -5.50 10.60
C ALA A 369 -6.70 -4.53 11.56
N ARG A 370 -7.89 -4.89 12.03
CA ARG A 370 -8.52 -4.17 13.14
C ARG A 370 -7.60 -4.21 14.37
N PRO A 371 -7.68 -3.20 15.26
CA PRO A 371 -6.96 -3.26 16.53
C PRO A 371 -7.26 -4.54 17.29
N PHE A 372 -6.21 -5.18 17.81
CA PHE A 372 -6.24 -6.47 18.50
C PHE A 372 -6.55 -7.68 17.62
N PHE A 373 -6.33 -7.58 16.31
CA PHE A 373 -6.45 -8.69 15.37
C PHE A 373 -5.14 -8.98 14.62
N ASN A 374 -4.96 -10.25 14.30
CA ASN A 374 -3.96 -10.77 13.38
C ASN A 374 -4.59 -11.01 12.01
N ILE A 375 -3.78 -10.98 10.95
CA ILE A 375 -4.18 -11.44 9.62
C ILE A 375 -3.75 -12.90 9.46
N GLN A 376 -4.65 -13.76 9.00
CA GLN A 376 -4.44 -15.19 8.77
C GLN A 376 -4.71 -15.55 7.31
N GLY A 377 -3.78 -15.13 6.45
CA GLY A 377 -3.93 -15.26 5.00
C GLY A 377 -4.74 -14.11 4.40
N ALA A 378 -4.26 -13.65 3.26
CA ALA A 378 -4.92 -12.70 2.38
C ALA A 378 -4.71 -13.22 0.94
N VAL A 379 -5.69 -13.05 0.08
CA VAL A 379 -5.67 -13.51 -1.31
C VAL A 379 -6.48 -12.56 -2.17
N GLY A 380 -6.06 -12.39 -3.42
CA GLY A 380 -6.89 -11.82 -4.47
C GLY A 380 -7.78 -12.89 -5.09
N ASP A 381 -8.85 -12.47 -5.75
CA ASP A 381 -9.59 -13.33 -6.67
C ASP A 381 -9.44 -12.88 -8.14
N ALA A 382 -10.09 -13.61 -9.04
CA ALA A 382 -10.03 -13.36 -10.47
C ALA A 382 -10.76 -12.07 -10.89
N GLN A 383 -11.55 -11.45 -10.01
CA GLN A 383 -12.24 -10.18 -10.28
C GLN A 383 -11.43 -8.97 -9.80
N GLY A 384 -10.29 -9.20 -9.15
CA GLY A 384 -9.47 -8.15 -8.55
C GLY A 384 -9.97 -7.70 -7.18
N ASP A 385 -10.87 -8.47 -6.55
CA ASP A 385 -11.29 -8.26 -5.17
C ASP A 385 -10.27 -8.88 -4.21
N LEU A 386 -10.29 -8.46 -2.94
CA LEU A 386 -9.42 -9.02 -1.90
C LEU A 386 -10.20 -9.69 -0.79
N TRP A 387 -9.67 -10.82 -0.33
CA TRP A 387 -10.21 -11.60 0.76
C TRP A 387 -9.14 -11.85 1.81
N TRP A 388 -9.48 -11.73 3.08
CA TRP A 388 -8.55 -12.06 4.16
C TRP A 388 -9.29 -12.49 5.42
N ILE A 389 -8.59 -13.26 6.26
CA ILE A 389 -9.10 -13.68 7.55
C ILE A 389 -8.42 -12.88 8.65
N GLU A 390 -9.21 -12.45 9.63
CA GLU A 390 -8.72 -11.86 10.87
C GLU A 390 -9.05 -12.72 12.09
N THR A 391 -8.10 -12.83 13.01
CA THR A 391 -8.27 -13.59 14.26
C THR A 391 -7.87 -12.74 15.47
N PRO A 392 -8.57 -12.84 16.61
CA PRO A 392 -8.22 -12.06 17.79
C PRO A 392 -6.79 -12.34 18.28
N GLN A 393 -6.12 -11.32 18.80
CA GLN A 393 -4.85 -11.43 19.53
C GLN A 393 -5.01 -11.92 20.97
N VAL A 394 -6.17 -12.48 21.30
CA VAL A 394 -6.47 -13.14 22.57
C VAL A 394 -6.86 -14.59 22.29
N ASN A 395 -6.74 -15.45 23.30
CA ASN A 395 -7.11 -16.86 23.17
C ASN A 395 -8.64 -17.01 23.11
N MET A 396 -9.20 -16.77 21.93
CA MET A 396 -10.62 -16.83 21.66
C MET A 396 -10.85 -17.58 20.35
N ASP A 397 -11.76 -18.55 20.37
CA ASP A 397 -12.15 -19.31 19.19
C ASP A 397 -13.11 -18.47 18.33
N ARG A 398 -12.51 -17.59 17.53
CA ARG A 398 -13.22 -16.73 16.59
C ARG A 398 -12.32 -16.33 15.44
N TRP A 399 -12.92 -16.19 14.26
CA TRP A 399 -12.29 -15.62 13.10
C TRP A 399 -13.32 -14.82 12.28
N MET A 400 -12.83 -13.89 11.48
CA MET A 400 -13.65 -13.00 10.64
C MET A 400 -13.10 -13.02 9.23
N LEU A 401 -13.97 -13.28 8.26
CA LEU A 401 -13.65 -13.14 6.84
C LEU A 401 -14.05 -11.75 6.37
N TRP A 402 -13.11 -11.08 5.74
CA TRP A 402 -13.28 -9.76 5.16
C TRP A 402 -13.18 -9.82 3.65
N HIS A 403 -13.88 -8.89 3.02
CA HIS A 403 -13.94 -8.72 1.58
C HIS A 403 -13.71 -7.26 1.22
N TYR A 404 -12.84 -6.99 0.24
CA TYR A 404 -12.72 -5.71 -0.44
C TYR A 404 -13.27 -5.86 -1.84
N ASP A 405 -14.36 -5.15 -2.12
CA ASP A 405 -14.95 -5.03 -3.45
C ASP A 405 -14.24 -3.89 -4.20
N GLY A 406 -13.49 -4.25 -5.24
CA GLY A 406 -12.73 -3.34 -6.07
C GLY A 406 -13.59 -2.45 -6.97
N GLN A 407 -14.81 -2.88 -7.31
CA GLN A 407 -15.73 -2.14 -8.19
C GLN A 407 -16.33 -0.93 -7.48
N ILE A 408 -16.68 -1.08 -6.20
CA ILE A 408 -17.25 0.02 -5.39
C ILE A 408 -16.28 0.58 -4.35
N SER A 409 -15.03 0.09 -4.33
CA SER A 409 -13.99 0.48 -3.38
C SER A 409 -14.46 0.42 -1.93
N ARG A 410 -14.90 -0.76 -1.48
CA ARG A 410 -15.50 -0.94 -0.15
C ARG A 410 -14.95 -2.17 0.56
N ILE A 411 -14.52 -1.98 1.81
CA ILE A 411 -14.16 -3.06 2.72
C ILE A 411 -15.36 -3.44 3.57
N GLU A 412 -15.70 -4.72 3.62
CA GLU A 412 -16.78 -5.22 4.44
C GLU A 412 -16.45 -6.52 5.17
N LEU A 413 -17.00 -6.64 6.37
CA LEU A 413 -17.02 -7.90 7.10
C LEU A 413 -18.00 -8.82 6.40
N TYR A 414 -17.51 -9.88 5.76
CA TYR A 414 -18.35 -10.82 5.03
C TYR A 414 -18.99 -11.84 5.97
N MET A 415 -18.20 -12.44 6.86
CA MET A 415 -18.61 -13.53 7.75
C MET A 415 -17.82 -13.54 9.06
N GLN A 416 -18.43 -14.08 10.11
CA GLN A 416 -17.77 -14.46 11.36
C GLN A 416 -18.00 -15.94 11.66
N GLY A 417 -16.96 -16.64 12.08
CA GLY A 417 -17.03 -18.07 12.41
C GLY A 417 -16.15 -18.43 13.61
N ASP A 418 -16.20 -19.71 13.96
CA ASP A 418 -15.37 -20.35 14.99
C ASP A 418 -14.86 -21.71 14.48
N SER A 419 -14.11 -22.43 15.31
CA SER A 419 -13.53 -23.72 14.95
C SER A 419 -14.56 -24.83 14.75
N ALA A 420 -15.80 -24.66 15.24
CA ALA A 420 -16.84 -25.69 15.13
C ALA A 420 -17.13 -26.01 13.66
N LEU A 421 -16.97 -25.04 12.76
CA LEU A 421 -17.11 -25.21 11.31
C LEU A 421 -16.25 -26.35 10.74
N PHE A 422 -15.10 -26.63 11.34
CA PHE A 422 -14.13 -27.63 10.87
C PHE A 422 -14.26 -29.00 11.55
N THR A 423 -15.23 -29.16 12.46
CA THR A 423 -15.43 -30.34 13.30
C THR A 423 -16.49 -31.30 12.75
N GLN A 424 -16.35 -31.73 11.49
CA GLN A 424 -17.41 -32.47 10.80
C GLN A 424 -17.66 -33.94 11.22
N ASN A 425 -16.98 -34.50 12.24
CA ASN A 425 -17.09 -35.93 12.57
C ASN A 425 -17.23 -36.27 14.07
N GLY A 426 -17.74 -35.36 14.90
CA GLY A 426 -18.16 -35.67 16.27
C GLY A 426 -17.06 -36.09 17.26
N GLY A 427 -15.79 -36.07 16.86
CA GLY A 427 -14.66 -36.17 17.79
C GLY A 427 -14.38 -34.82 18.44
N GLN A 428 -14.05 -34.79 19.74
CA GLN A 428 -13.46 -33.59 20.33
C GLN A 428 -12.13 -33.31 19.62
N ARG A 429 -12.13 -32.32 18.74
CA ARG A 429 -10.91 -31.71 18.23
C ARG A 429 -10.63 -30.47 19.07
N SER A 430 -9.35 -30.25 19.35
CA SER A 430 -8.88 -28.98 19.87
C SER A 430 -9.30 -27.83 18.93
N PRO A 431 -9.48 -26.60 19.45
CA PRO A 431 -9.80 -25.45 18.63
C PRO A 431 -8.77 -25.27 17.51
N VAL A 432 -9.25 -24.95 16.32
CA VAL A 432 -8.42 -24.66 15.15
C VAL A 432 -8.70 -23.28 14.59
N THR A 433 -7.65 -22.65 14.10
CA THR A 433 -7.70 -21.32 13.48
C THR A 433 -7.49 -21.45 11.97
N PRO A 434 -8.38 -20.90 11.12
CA PRO A 434 -8.22 -20.96 9.68
C PRO A 434 -7.15 -19.99 9.15
N VAL A 435 -6.46 -20.42 8.10
CA VAL A 435 -5.54 -19.61 7.28
C VAL A 435 -6.04 -19.66 5.84
N LEU A 436 -6.37 -18.51 5.26
CA LEU A 436 -6.88 -18.42 3.91
C LEU A 436 -5.76 -18.66 2.88
N LEU A 437 -5.98 -19.60 1.96
CA LEU A 437 -5.02 -19.97 0.92
C LEU A 437 -5.43 -19.53 -0.49
N ALA A 438 -6.74 -19.56 -0.78
CA ALA A 438 -7.30 -19.12 -2.06
C ALA A 438 -8.80 -18.88 -1.94
N VAL A 439 -9.32 -18.03 -2.82
CA VAL A 439 -10.76 -17.87 -3.06
C VAL A 439 -11.04 -18.11 -4.54
N LYS A 440 -12.04 -18.95 -4.81
CA LYS A 440 -12.60 -19.14 -6.14
C LYS A 440 -14.00 -18.58 -6.19
N THR A 441 -14.24 -17.75 -7.18
CA THR A 441 -15.54 -17.13 -7.44
C THR A 441 -16.29 -17.89 -8.54
N GLY A 442 -17.46 -18.40 -8.22
CA GLY A 442 -18.46 -18.92 -9.17
C GLY A 442 -19.84 -18.52 -8.71
N ASP A 443 -20.92 -19.24 -9.03
CA ASP A 443 -22.25 -18.91 -8.49
C ASP A 443 -22.26 -18.77 -6.95
N ASP A 444 -21.42 -19.58 -6.29
CA ASP A 444 -21.03 -19.47 -4.89
C ASP A 444 -19.54 -19.11 -4.77
N TYR A 445 -19.13 -18.61 -3.59
CA TYR A 445 -17.72 -18.50 -3.23
C TYR A 445 -17.19 -19.84 -2.72
N SER A 446 -15.98 -20.20 -3.12
CA SER A 446 -15.27 -21.37 -2.61
C SER A 446 -13.95 -20.95 -2.00
N LEU A 447 -13.81 -21.13 -0.68
CA LEU A 447 -12.60 -20.77 0.04
C LEU A 447 -11.77 -22.03 0.30
N LEU A 448 -10.48 -21.96 0.00
CA LEU A 448 -9.51 -22.96 0.40
C LEU A 448 -8.78 -22.49 1.66
N VAL A 449 -8.82 -23.31 2.70
CA VAL A 449 -8.39 -22.91 4.05
C VAL A 449 -7.55 -24.02 4.68
N ASP A 450 -6.32 -23.67 5.11
CA ASP A 450 -5.55 -24.50 6.03
C ASP A 450 -5.99 -24.20 7.47
N THR A 451 -5.69 -25.09 8.41
CA THR A 451 -6.00 -24.89 9.82
C THR A 451 -4.79 -25.14 10.71
N ILE A 452 -4.68 -24.31 11.75
CA ILE A 452 -3.66 -24.41 12.80
C ILE A 452 -4.35 -24.78 14.09
N GLU A 453 -3.85 -25.76 14.83
CA GLU A 453 -4.39 -26.08 16.15
C GLU A 453 -3.94 -25.01 17.16
N THR A 454 -4.90 -24.30 17.75
CA THR A 454 -4.63 -23.08 18.52
C THR A 454 -3.84 -23.36 19.80
N THR A 455 -4.11 -24.47 20.48
CA THR A 455 -3.50 -24.80 21.78
C THR A 455 -2.05 -25.27 21.66
N SER A 456 -1.79 -26.17 20.71
CA SER A 456 -0.46 -26.76 20.48
C SER A 456 0.38 -25.94 19.49
N GLN A 457 -0.23 -24.96 18.82
CA GLN A 457 0.32 -24.28 17.65
C GLN A 457 0.75 -25.25 16.55
N GLN A 458 0.13 -26.44 16.50
CA GLN A 458 0.42 -27.43 15.48
C GLN A 458 -0.12 -26.93 14.13
N LEU A 459 0.81 -26.76 13.18
CA LEU A 459 0.49 -26.47 11.78
C LEU A 459 -0.11 -27.70 11.09
N TYR A 460 -0.78 -27.48 9.96
CA TYR A 460 -1.29 -28.53 9.08
C TYR A 460 -2.31 -29.45 9.78
N SER A 461 -3.24 -28.83 10.52
CA SER A 461 -4.30 -29.48 11.30
C SER A 461 -5.53 -29.83 10.46
N GLY A 462 -5.47 -29.64 9.14
CA GLY A 462 -6.48 -30.02 8.18
C GLY A 462 -6.67 -28.96 7.10
N LEU A 463 -6.77 -29.42 5.86
CA LEU A 463 -7.07 -28.58 4.70
C LEU A 463 -8.55 -28.74 4.33
N TYR A 464 -9.24 -27.62 4.18
CA TYR A 464 -10.68 -27.58 3.95
C TYR A 464 -11.05 -26.71 2.76
N GLN A 465 -12.13 -27.11 2.09
CA GLN A 465 -12.85 -26.29 1.14
C GLN A 465 -14.20 -25.90 1.74
N LEU A 466 -14.50 -24.60 1.78
CA LEU A 466 -15.76 -24.06 2.24
C LEU A 466 -16.52 -23.53 1.04
N THR A 467 -17.77 -23.94 0.86
CA THR A 467 -18.69 -23.33 -0.12
C THR A 467 -19.60 -22.36 0.60
N MET A 468 -19.70 -21.15 0.08
CA MET A 468 -20.38 -20.03 0.70
C MET A 468 -21.29 -19.34 -0.31
N ARG A 469 -22.50 -18.98 0.12
CA ARG A 469 -23.42 -18.22 -0.72
C ARG A 469 -22.84 -16.86 -1.06
N ARG A 470 -23.01 -16.42 -2.30
CA ARG A 470 -22.90 -15.00 -2.67
C ARG A 470 -24.08 -14.24 -2.10
N GLN A 471 -23.91 -13.60 -0.94
CA GLN A 471 -24.94 -12.78 -0.33
C GLN A 471 -24.31 -11.53 0.34
N PRO A 472 -24.40 -10.35 -0.29
CA PRO A 472 -24.13 -9.04 0.35
C PRO A 472 -25.25 -8.65 1.35
N PRO A 473 -25.09 -7.61 2.20
CA PRO A 473 -25.44 -7.66 3.63
C PRO A 473 -26.93 -7.82 3.98
N GLY A 474 -27.22 -8.84 4.81
CA GLY A 474 -28.26 -8.81 5.84
C GLY A 474 -27.63 -8.70 7.24
N ASP A 475 -28.45 -8.67 8.29
CA ASP A 475 -27.96 -8.51 9.68
C ASP A 475 -27.18 -9.73 10.21
N ASP A 476 -27.46 -10.93 9.69
CA ASP A 476 -26.78 -12.16 10.12
C ASP A 476 -25.50 -12.41 9.32
N ARG A 477 -24.36 -12.22 9.98
CA ARG A 477 -23.01 -12.47 9.45
C ARG A 477 -22.42 -13.79 9.95
N SER A 478 -23.21 -14.67 10.56
CA SER A 478 -22.70 -15.93 11.08
C SER A 478 -22.30 -16.91 9.97
N ALA A 479 -21.21 -17.65 10.20
CA ALA A 479 -20.75 -18.69 9.27
C ALA A 479 -21.84 -19.74 9.02
N ASN A 480 -22.62 -20.07 10.05
CA ASN A 480 -23.72 -21.02 9.97
C ASN A 480 -24.83 -20.60 8.99
N ALA A 481 -25.01 -19.30 8.75
CA ALA A 481 -26.02 -18.80 7.81
C ALA A 481 -25.53 -18.81 6.34
N LEU A 482 -24.22 -18.68 6.13
CA LEU A 482 -23.61 -18.39 4.83
C LEU A 482 -22.83 -19.57 4.24
N VAL A 483 -22.22 -20.43 5.08
CA VAL A 483 -21.51 -21.64 4.63
C VAL A 483 -22.54 -22.73 4.33
N THR A 484 -22.56 -23.20 3.08
CA THR A 484 -23.47 -24.26 2.62
C THR A 484 -22.83 -25.63 2.64
N ALA A 485 -21.51 -25.70 2.53
CA ALA A 485 -20.75 -26.94 2.63
C ALA A 485 -19.35 -26.70 3.19
N VAL A 486 -18.85 -27.67 3.95
CA VAL A 486 -17.43 -27.74 4.34
C VAL A 486 -16.97 -29.14 3.97
N THR A 487 -15.87 -29.24 3.24
CA THR A 487 -15.27 -30.50 2.79
C THR A 487 -13.83 -30.56 3.26
N GLN A 488 -13.48 -31.59 4.03
CA GLN A 488 -12.08 -31.83 4.38
C GLN A 488 -11.37 -32.47 3.18
N LEU A 489 -10.41 -31.75 2.59
CA LEU A 489 -9.63 -32.20 1.44
C LEU A 489 -8.43 -33.04 1.87
N LEU A 490 -7.70 -32.59 2.91
CA LEU A 490 -6.58 -33.34 3.49
C LEU A 490 -6.73 -33.41 5.03
N PRO A 491 -6.58 -34.60 5.63
CA PRO A 491 -6.63 -34.75 7.08
C PRO A 491 -5.37 -34.18 7.77
N PRO A 492 -5.42 -33.96 9.10
CA PRO A 492 -4.25 -33.53 9.86
C PRO A 492 -3.05 -34.44 9.58
N ALA A 493 -1.85 -33.85 9.52
CA ALA A 493 -0.58 -34.52 9.29
C ALA A 493 -0.37 -35.21 7.92
N ALA A 494 -1.36 -35.24 7.02
CA ALA A 494 -1.23 -35.81 5.66
C ALA A 494 -0.56 -34.88 4.64
N TYR A 495 -0.08 -33.72 5.10
CA TYR A 495 0.61 -32.73 4.26
C TYR A 495 1.54 -31.87 5.10
N ARG A 496 2.47 -31.22 4.41
CA ARG A 496 3.39 -30.19 4.90
C ARG A 496 3.42 -29.05 3.90
N GLY A 497 3.67 -27.85 4.40
CA GLY A 497 3.85 -26.66 3.60
C GLY A 497 5.30 -26.49 3.10
N PRO A 498 5.54 -25.44 2.30
CA PRO A 498 4.55 -24.44 1.86
C PRO A 498 3.49 -25.04 0.94
N LEU A 499 2.23 -24.65 1.14
CA LEU A 499 1.11 -24.98 0.27
C LEU A 499 1.08 -23.99 -0.88
N ARG A 500 0.95 -24.46 -2.12
CA ARG A 500 0.91 -23.61 -3.31
C ARG A 500 -0.28 -23.96 -4.19
N VAL A 501 -1.22 -23.03 -4.30
CA VAL A 501 -2.34 -23.13 -5.23
C VAL A 501 -1.86 -22.63 -6.59
N SER A 502 -2.25 -23.31 -7.67
CA SER A 502 -1.97 -22.83 -9.03
C SER A 502 -2.74 -21.52 -9.28
N PRO A 503 -2.24 -20.63 -10.16
CA PRO A 503 -2.91 -19.35 -10.43
C PRO A 503 -4.36 -19.47 -10.91
N ASP A 504 -4.68 -20.54 -11.65
CA ASP A 504 -6.06 -20.86 -12.09
C ASP A 504 -6.94 -21.47 -10.97
N GLY A 505 -6.40 -21.68 -9.78
CA GLY A 505 -7.06 -22.29 -8.63
C GLY A 505 -7.42 -23.77 -8.82
N ALA A 506 -6.92 -24.43 -9.87
CA ALA A 506 -7.33 -25.79 -10.23
C ALA A 506 -6.52 -26.88 -9.52
N MET A 507 -5.33 -26.55 -9.00
CA MET A 507 -4.41 -27.50 -8.38
C MET A 507 -3.81 -26.94 -7.09
N LEU A 508 -3.47 -27.85 -6.17
CA LEU A 508 -2.71 -27.56 -4.98
C LEU A 508 -1.47 -28.45 -4.91
N ALA A 509 -0.30 -27.84 -4.88
CA ALA A 509 0.96 -28.50 -4.57
C ALA A 509 1.22 -28.51 -3.07
N TYR A 510 1.64 -29.66 -2.56
CA TYR A 510 1.98 -29.85 -1.16
C TYR A 510 3.01 -30.96 -0.98
N PHE A 511 3.70 -30.91 0.16
CA PHE A 511 4.66 -31.93 0.54
C PHE A 511 4.00 -32.99 1.41
N ASP A 512 4.42 -34.25 1.29
CA ASP A 512 3.95 -35.34 2.13
C ASP A 512 5.13 -36.18 2.64
N TYR A 513 4.90 -36.85 3.77
CA TYR A 513 5.83 -37.83 4.31
C TYR A 513 5.26 -39.24 4.18
N ASP A 514 5.88 -40.03 3.31
CA ASP A 514 5.65 -41.46 3.21
C ASP A 514 6.58 -42.22 4.17
N PRO A 515 6.06 -42.84 5.24
CA PRO A 515 6.88 -43.57 6.20
C PRO A 515 7.52 -44.84 5.60
N SER A 516 7.03 -45.33 4.46
CA SER A 516 7.64 -46.48 3.76
C SER A 516 8.96 -46.13 3.07
N HIS A 517 9.26 -44.83 2.93
CA HIS A 517 10.50 -44.29 2.38
C HIS A 517 11.26 -43.47 3.44
N PRO A 518 11.82 -44.12 4.49
CA PRO A 518 12.38 -43.42 5.65
C PRO A 518 13.64 -42.61 5.30
N SER A 519 13.63 -41.34 5.72
CA SER A 519 14.81 -40.46 5.71
C SER A 519 15.76 -40.79 6.87
N LEU A 520 17.06 -40.60 6.68
CA LEU A 520 18.09 -40.79 7.72
C LEU A 520 18.24 -39.60 8.68
N THR A 521 17.55 -38.48 8.44
CA THR A 521 17.51 -37.34 9.38
C THR A 521 16.60 -37.58 10.58
N SER A 522 16.47 -38.84 11.03
CA SER A 522 15.56 -39.27 12.10
C SER A 522 15.87 -38.60 13.44
N GLY A 523 15.33 -37.39 13.61
CA GLY A 523 15.00 -36.75 14.87
C GLY A 523 13.48 -36.67 15.02
N PHE A 524 12.99 -35.80 15.91
CA PHE A 524 11.57 -35.61 16.20
C PHE A 524 10.72 -35.06 15.02
N ILE A 525 11.32 -34.75 13.86
CA ILE A 525 10.65 -34.15 12.71
C ILE A 525 10.61 -35.17 11.57
N ALA A 526 9.41 -35.48 11.06
CA ALA A 526 9.21 -36.29 9.86
C ALA A 526 9.45 -35.41 8.61
N PRO A 527 10.58 -35.56 7.89
CA PRO A 527 10.90 -34.73 6.73
C PRO A 527 10.04 -35.17 5.54
N ALA A 528 9.51 -34.23 4.76
CA ALA A 528 8.79 -34.59 3.55
C ALA A 528 9.69 -35.32 2.55
N ASN A 529 9.15 -36.32 1.85
CA ASN A 529 9.84 -37.10 0.83
C ASN A 529 9.07 -37.23 -0.49
N GLN A 530 7.85 -36.69 -0.55
CA GLN A 530 7.03 -36.64 -1.76
C GLN A 530 6.52 -35.22 -2.00
N LEU A 531 6.51 -34.79 -3.26
CA LEU A 531 5.74 -33.65 -3.76
C LEU A 531 4.49 -34.18 -4.46
N LYS A 532 3.33 -33.74 -3.98
CA LYS A 532 2.02 -34.16 -4.49
C LYS A 532 1.25 -32.98 -5.04
N LEU A 533 0.43 -33.27 -6.05
CA LEU A 533 -0.60 -32.38 -6.59
C LEU A 533 -1.97 -32.93 -6.23
N LEU A 534 -2.79 -32.11 -5.59
CA LEU A 534 -4.22 -32.33 -5.41
C LEU A 534 -4.98 -31.54 -6.46
N MET A 535 -5.82 -32.21 -7.24
CA MET A 535 -6.72 -31.54 -8.19
C MET A 535 -7.93 -30.96 -7.43
N LEU A 536 -8.13 -29.65 -7.52
CA LEU A 536 -9.24 -28.93 -6.86
C LEU A 536 -10.46 -28.76 -7.78
N ALA A 537 -10.28 -28.85 -9.10
CA ALA A 537 -11.33 -28.64 -10.09
C ALA A 537 -11.26 -29.65 -11.26
N GLY A 538 -12.32 -29.68 -12.06
CA GLY A 538 -12.44 -30.54 -13.25
C GLY A 538 -12.83 -31.99 -12.94
N GLU A 539 -12.82 -32.86 -13.96
CA GLU A 539 -13.24 -34.27 -13.84
C GLU A 539 -12.41 -35.08 -12.84
N LYS A 540 -11.20 -34.60 -12.52
CA LYS A 540 -10.27 -35.23 -11.59
C LYS A 540 -10.28 -34.58 -10.20
N ALA A 541 -11.21 -33.68 -9.89
CA ALA A 541 -11.28 -33.03 -8.59
C ALA A 541 -11.28 -34.05 -7.44
N GLY A 542 -10.49 -33.79 -6.40
CA GLY A 542 -10.27 -34.68 -5.27
C GLY A 542 -9.23 -35.79 -5.49
N THR A 543 -8.69 -35.94 -6.70
CA THR A 543 -7.60 -36.90 -6.97
C THR A 543 -6.24 -36.30 -6.64
N THR A 544 -5.34 -37.16 -6.14
CA THR A 544 -3.96 -36.80 -5.80
C THR A 544 -2.99 -37.52 -6.72
N GLN A 545 -1.96 -36.81 -7.20
CA GLN A 545 -0.87 -37.35 -8.01
C GLN A 545 0.48 -37.07 -7.35
N VAL A 546 1.35 -38.08 -7.28
CA VAL A 546 2.76 -37.88 -6.94
C VAL A 546 3.48 -37.34 -8.17
N VAL A 547 4.13 -36.19 -8.04
CA VAL A 547 4.90 -35.55 -9.13
C VAL A 547 6.38 -35.77 -8.95
N TYR A 548 6.82 -35.83 -7.70
CA TYR A 548 8.19 -36.15 -7.36
C TYR A 548 8.23 -36.95 -6.06
N GLU A 549 9.14 -37.89 -6.00
CA GLU A 549 9.45 -38.70 -4.83
C GLU A 549 10.97 -38.82 -4.76
N THR A 550 11.55 -38.65 -3.58
CA THR A 550 12.99 -38.77 -3.42
C THR A 550 13.44 -40.17 -3.78
N GLU A 551 14.40 -40.29 -4.70
CA GLU A 551 15.00 -41.57 -5.04
C GLU A 551 15.99 -42.01 -3.96
N THR A 552 16.53 -41.04 -3.22
CA THR A 552 17.55 -41.26 -2.18
C THR A 552 17.15 -40.63 -0.85
N ARG A 553 17.69 -41.15 0.25
CA ARG A 553 17.36 -40.73 1.64
C ARG A 553 17.81 -39.30 2.02
N PHE A 554 18.22 -38.45 1.06
CA PHE A 554 18.93 -37.18 1.30
C PHE A 554 18.34 -35.95 0.58
N GLU A 555 17.25 -36.07 -0.18
CA GLU A 555 16.91 -35.07 -1.20
C GLU A 555 16.01 -33.89 -0.76
N PHE A 556 15.44 -33.90 0.44
CA PHE A 556 14.71 -32.73 0.95
C PHE A 556 15.29 -32.22 2.27
N LEU A 557 15.83 -31.00 2.20
CA LEU A 557 16.19 -30.13 3.32
C LEU A 557 15.20 -28.97 3.41
#